data_AF-A0A937RKB9-F1
#
_entry.id   AF-A0A937RKB9-F1
#
_cell.length_a   1.000
_cell.length_b   1.000
_cell.length_c   1.000
_cell.angle_alpha   90.00
_cell.angle_beta   90.00
_cell.angle_gamma   90.00
#
_symmetry.space_group_name_H-M   'P 1'
#
loop_
_entity.id
_entity.type
_entity.pdbx_description
1 polymer ?
#
loop_
_entity_poly.entity_id
_entity_poly.type
_entity_poly.pdbx_seq_one_letter_code
_entity_poly.pdbx_strand_id
1 'polypeptide(L)'
;MWEAARTWTSVQQLRAGLGEFVRRERLAFPPGAGSRYSNSAYHVLGEIVARVSGQEYQDYVREHIFRPTGMGSADFYTTPQVRENRGIAHGYYRPPGSADRVDNLGEQTFSYGEFATCAQLERFAHALWEERLLNPAYTRLTLSGKVPLPPARDPAAVDPAARGPPPRDPPTRDPPAHHRPRSLATARSPSSPATGGRTNTPAAPPTAPRPCWSSTRTAGTWS
;
A
#
# COMPACT_ATOMS: atom_id res chain seq x y z
N MET A 1 -14.25 -12.91 18.90
CA MET A 1 -13.05 -12.28 18.31
C MET A 1 -13.31 -10.82 17.98
N TRP A 2 -14.25 -10.54 17.07
CA TRP A 2 -14.42 -9.19 16.50
C TRP A 2 -14.77 -8.09 17.51
N GLU A 3 -15.46 -8.39 18.61
CA GLU A 3 -15.71 -7.41 19.67
C GLU A 3 -14.43 -7.06 20.46
N ALA A 4 -13.64 -8.06 20.84
CA ALA A 4 -12.36 -7.85 21.51
C ALA A 4 -11.32 -7.18 20.61
N ALA A 5 -11.34 -7.47 19.30
CA ALA A 5 -10.40 -6.88 18.36
C ALA A 5 -10.57 -5.36 18.20
N ARG A 6 -11.76 -4.80 18.51
CA ARG A 6 -12.01 -3.35 18.48
C ARG A 6 -11.26 -2.59 19.57
N THR A 7 -10.78 -3.27 20.61
CA THR A 7 -10.07 -2.62 21.72
C THR A 7 -8.55 -2.73 21.59
N TRP A 8 -8.04 -3.44 20.59
CA TRP A 8 -6.60 -3.56 20.34
C TRP A 8 -6.07 -2.32 19.63
N THR A 9 -5.21 -1.58 20.32
CA THR A 9 -4.62 -0.34 19.81
C THR A 9 -3.13 -0.45 19.52
N SER A 10 -2.52 -1.60 19.82
CA SER A 10 -1.13 -1.91 19.50
C SER A 10 -0.96 -3.20 18.71
N VAL A 11 0.16 -3.28 18.00
CA VAL A 11 0.60 -4.47 17.27
C VAL A 11 0.72 -5.68 18.19
N GLN A 12 1.20 -5.49 19.41
CA GLN A 12 1.39 -6.56 20.40
C GLN A 12 0.04 -7.12 20.88
N GLN A 13 -0.94 -6.25 21.14
CA GLN A 13 -2.28 -6.68 21.55
C GLN A 13 -2.97 -7.46 20.42
N LEU A 14 -2.86 -6.96 19.19
CA LEU A 14 -3.36 -7.64 18.00
C LEU A 14 -2.77 -9.04 17.85
N ARG A 15 -1.43 -9.13 17.88
CA ARG A 15 -0.69 -10.39 17.76
C ARG A 15 -1.09 -11.38 18.84
N ALA A 16 -1.14 -10.94 20.10
CA ALA A 16 -1.52 -11.79 21.23
C ALA A 16 -2.96 -12.30 21.09
N GLY A 17 -3.89 -11.41 20.77
CA GLY A 17 -5.31 -11.73 20.62
C GLY A 17 -5.60 -12.65 19.44
N LEU A 18 -4.99 -12.38 18.28
CA LEU A 18 -5.12 -13.26 17.12
C LEU A 18 -4.41 -14.59 17.34
N GLY A 19 -3.27 -14.61 18.03
CA GLY A 19 -2.60 -15.85 18.44
C GLY A 19 -3.48 -16.73 19.33
N GLU A 20 -4.23 -16.15 20.27
CA GLU A 20 -5.19 -16.91 21.09
C GLU A 20 -6.31 -17.53 20.26
N PHE A 21 -6.81 -16.80 19.27
CA PHE A 21 -7.84 -17.32 18.38
C PHE A 21 -7.32 -18.46 17.50
N VAL A 22 -6.16 -18.27 16.86
CA VAL A 22 -5.54 -19.28 15.99
C VAL A 22 -5.27 -20.57 16.76
N ARG A 23 -4.84 -20.49 18.02
CA ARG A 23 -4.63 -21.67 18.88
C ARG A 23 -5.90 -22.48 19.17
N ARG A 24 -7.08 -21.88 19.04
CA ARG A 24 -8.38 -22.53 19.29
C ARG A 24 -9.06 -23.00 18.01
N GLU A 25 -8.54 -22.65 16.83
CA GLU A 25 -9.10 -23.12 15.56
C GLU A 25 -8.91 -24.63 15.40
N ARG A 26 -9.91 -25.28 14.79
CA ARG A 26 -9.81 -26.69 14.40
C ARG A 26 -9.29 -26.80 12.96
N LEU A 27 -8.47 -27.82 12.72
CA LEU A 27 -8.07 -28.19 11.36
C LEU A 27 -9.32 -28.52 10.54
N ALA A 28 -9.42 -27.96 9.34
CA ALA A 28 -10.51 -28.28 8.43
C ALA A 28 -10.33 -29.59 7.68
N PHE A 29 -9.09 -30.05 7.55
CA PHE A 29 -8.69 -31.32 6.97
C PHE A 29 -7.29 -31.67 7.50
N PRO A 30 -6.87 -32.95 7.46
CA PRO A 30 -5.51 -33.34 7.83
C PRO A 30 -4.43 -32.57 7.04
N PRO A 31 -3.27 -32.26 7.62
CA PRO A 31 -2.20 -31.56 6.91
C PRO A 31 -1.82 -32.27 5.60
N GLY A 32 -1.75 -31.52 4.51
CA GLY A 32 -1.44 -32.05 3.17
C GLY A 32 -2.61 -32.72 2.43
N ALA A 33 -3.76 -32.94 3.08
CA ALA A 33 -4.92 -33.57 2.44
C ALA A 33 -5.73 -32.62 1.53
N GLY A 34 -5.43 -31.32 1.53
CA GLY A 34 -6.13 -30.33 0.73
C GLY A 34 -5.48 -28.95 0.76
N SER A 35 -6.07 -28.00 0.03
CA SER A 35 -5.66 -26.60 0.00
C SER A 35 -6.87 -25.70 0.21
N ARG A 36 -6.72 -24.71 1.09
CA ARG A 36 -7.74 -23.69 1.36
C ARG A 36 -7.06 -22.41 1.81
N TYR A 37 -7.52 -21.29 1.29
CA TYR A 37 -7.09 -19.98 1.76
C TYR A 37 -7.36 -19.83 3.27
N SER A 38 -6.38 -19.34 4.01
CA SER A 38 -6.45 -19.21 5.47
C SER A 38 -5.65 -18.01 5.95
N ASN A 39 -6.34 -16.96 6.39
CA ASN A 39 -5.68 -15.83 7.04
C ASN A 39 -4.91 -16.28 8.29
N SER A 40 -5.50 -17.17 9.10
CA SER A 40 -4.87 -17.73 10.29
C SER A 40 -3.52 -18.40 9.99
N ALA A 41 -3.39 -19.07 8.84
CA ALA A 41 -2.11 -19.66 8.41
C ALA A 41 -1.04 -18.60 8.13
N TYR A 42 -1.40 -17.47 7.52
CA TYR A 42 -0.47 -16.36 7.30
C TYR A 42 -0.01 -15.71 8.62
N HIS A 43 -0.84 -15.70 9.66
CA HIS A 43 -0.37 -15.30 11.00
C HIS A 43 0.67 -16.23 11.56
N VAL A 44 0.46 -17.54 11.44
CA VAL A 44 1.44 -18.52 11.90
C VAL A 44 2.76 -18.35 11.16
N LEU A 45 2.73 -18.07 9.85
CA LEU A 45 3.94 -17.76 9.07
C LEU A 45 4.66 -16.50 9.59
N GLY A 46 3.94 -15.40 9.83
CA GLY A 46 4.54 -14.19 10.40
C GLY A 46 5.16 -14.42 11.78
N GLU A 47 4.52 -15.25 12.60
CA GLU A 47 5.02 -15.64 13.92
C GLU A 47 6.28 -16.53 13.84
N ILE A 48 6.36 -17.42 12.84
CA ILE A 48 7.57 -18.22 12.57
C ILE A 48 8.72 -17.29 12.18
N VAL A 49 8.48 -16.34 11.27
CA VAL A 49 9.49 -15.34 10.88
C VAL A 49 10.00 -14.61 12.11
N ALA A 50 9.10 -14.09 12.96
CA ALA A 50 9.47 -13.35 14.15
C ALA A 50 10.30 -14.20 15.14
N ARG A 51 9.92 -15.46 15.37
CA ARG A 51 10.67 -16.37 16.26
C ARG A 51 12.05 -16.73 15.73
N VAL A 52 12.16 -16.99 14.43
CA VAL A 52 13.42 -17.44 13.80
C VAL A 52 14.38 -16.27 13.62
N SER A 53 13.88 -15.08 13.30
CA SER A 53 14.72 -13.88 13.14
C SER A 53 15.08 -13.22 14.48
N GLY A 54 14.28 -13.43 15.53
CA GLY A 54 14.40 -12.70 16.79
C GLY A 54 13.92 -11.24 16.70
N GLN A 55 13.24 -10.87 15.61
CA GLN A 55 12.69 -9.54 15.38
C GLN A 55 11.16 -9.55 15.42
N GLU A 56 10.52 -8.43 15.74
CA GLU A 56 9.09 -8.29 15.48
C GLU A 56 8.82 -8.37 13.96
N TYR A 57 7.72 -9.01 13.57
CA TYR A 57 7.42 -9.28 12.16
C TYR A 57 7.41 -8.00 11.30
N GLN A 58 6.84 -6.93 11.82
CA GLN A 58 6.75 -5.64 11.12
C GLN A 58 8.14 -5.02 10.92
N ASP A 59 9.02 -5.14 11.90
CA ASP A 59 10.40 -4.66 11.79
C ASP A 59 11.19 -5.48 10.78
N TYR A 60 10.98 -6.80 10.77
CA TYR A 60 11.56 -7.68 9.76
C TYR A 60 11.12 -7.28 8.34
N VAL A 61 9.84 -7.03 8.12
CA VAL A 61 9.32 -6.58 6.82
C VAL A 61 9.89 -5.21 6.44
N ARG A 62 9.97 -4.27 7.38
CA ARG A 62 10.60 -2.95 7.13
C ARG A 62 12.05 -3.09 6.72
N GLU A 63 12.81 -3.92 7.44
CA GLU A 63 14.24 -4.11 7.25
C GLU A 63 14.58 -4.89 5.98
N HIS A 64 13.90 -6.00 5.74
CA HIS A 64 14.26 -6.97 4.71
C HIS A 64 13.46 -6.84 3.42
N ILE A 65 12.33 -6.11 3.44
CA ILE A 65 11.47 -5.93 2.26
C ILE A 65 11.37 -4.46 1.91
N PHE A 66 10.83 -3.60 2.79
CA PHE A 66 10.53 -2.22 2.40
C PHE A 66 11.78 -1.39 2.13
N ARG A 67 12.77 -1.43 3.04
CA ARG A 67 14.02 -0.67 2.87
C ARG A 67 14.80 -1.10 1.62
N PRO A 68 15.05 -2.41 1.36
CA PRO A 68 15.81 -2.85 0.18
C PRO A 68 15.09 -2.57 -1.15
N THR A 69 13.76 -2.52 -1.15
CA THR A 69 12.96 -2.25 -2.36
C THR A 69 12.58 -0.79 -2.55
N GLY A 70 13.01 0.11 -1.65
CA GLY A 70 12.71 1.54 -1.76
C GLY A 70 11.25 1.89 -1.45
N MET A 71 10.58 1.11 -0.59
CA MET A 71 9.21 1.35 -0.12
C MET A 71 9.20 2.18 1.18
N GLY A 72 9.90 3.31 1.22
CA GLY A 72 10.13 4.08 2.45
C GLY A 72 8.90 4.66 3.18
N SER A 73 7.75 4.78 2.52
CA SER A 73 6.49 5.21 3.15
C SER A 73 5.49 4.07 3.34
N ALA A 74 5.90 2.82 3.08
CA ALA A 74 5.04 1.67 3.29
C ALA A 74 5.18 1.23 4.74
N ASP A 75 4.05 0.99 5.40
CA ASP A 75 4.06 0.65 6.81
C ASP A 75 2.77 -0.02 7.27
N PHE A 76 2.80 -0.48 8.51
CA PHE A 76 1.69 -1.03 9.27
C PHE A 76 1.12 0.07 10.17
N TYR A 77 -0.13 0.46 9.92
CA TYR A 77 -0.80 1.52 10.67
C TYR A 77 -1.94 0.98 11.53
N THR A 78 -2.00 1.46 12.76
CA THR A 78 -3.17 1.28 13.64
C THR A 78 -4.35 2.11 13.16
N THR A 79 -5.58 1.71 13.52
CA THR A 79 -6.78 2.49 13.19
C THR A 79 -6.67 3.96 13.63
N PRO A 80 -6.18 4.31 14.84
CA PRO A 80 -5.93 5.71 15.21
C PRO A 80 -4.94 6.42 14.26
N GLN A 81 -3.82 5.79 13.93
CA GLN A 81 -2.82 6.37 13.01
C GLN A 81 -3.39 6.61 11.61
N VAL A 82 -4.23 5.69 11.10
CA VAL A 82 -4.92 5.88 9.82
C VAL A 82 -5.87 7.08 9.86
N ARG A 83 -6.62 7.26 10.96
CA ARG A 83 -7.56 8.39 11.10
C ARG A 83 -6.86 9.75 11.16
N GLU A 84 -5.68 9.81 11.75
CA GLU A 84 -4.90 11.04 11.89
C GLU A 84 -4.10 11.38 10.62
N ASN A 85 -3.75 10.37 9.82
CA ASN A 85 -2.92 10.53 8.64
C ASN A 85 -3.75 10.77 7.36
N ARG A 86 -3.85 12.04 6.95
CA ARG A 86 -4.53 12.46 5.71
C ARG A 86 -3.93 11.90 4.42
N GLY A 87 -2.72 11.33 4.46
CA GLY A 87 -2.08 10.69 3.32
C GLY A 87 -2.52 9.25 3.08
N ILE A 88 -3.27 8.65 4.00
CA ILE A 88 -3.77 7.28 3.90
C ILE A 88 -5.21 7.29 3.38
N ALA A 89 -5.47 6.49 2.34
CA ALA A 89 -6.82 6.35 1.80
C ALA A 89 -7.72 5.51 2.73
N HIS A 90 -8.99 5.91 2.84
CA HIS A 90 -10.00 5.18 3.59
C HIS A 90 -10.77 4.23 2.66
N GLY A 91 -10.98 2.99 3.10
CA GLY A 91 -11.90 2.07 2.44
C GLY A 91 -13.34 2.45 2.75
N TYR A 92 -14.22 2.41 1.75
CA TYR A 92 -15.65 2.61 1.93
C TYR A 92 -16.40 1.40 1.38
N TYR A 93 -17.44 0.98 2.08
CA TYR A 93 -18.37 -0.04 1.58
C TYR A 93 -19.80 0.49 1.58
N ARG A 94 -20.66 -0.19 0.83
CA ARG A 94 -22.09 0.10 0.78
C ARG A 94 -22.84 -1.10 1.36
N PRO A 95 -23.51 -0.95 2.51
CA PRO A 95 -24.37 -2.00 3.04
C PRO A 95 -25.48 -2.36 2.03
N PRO A 96 -25.89 -3.64 1.94
CA PRO A 96 -27.01 -4.03 1.11
C PRO A 96 -28.26 -3.22 1.43
N GLY A 97 -28.92 -2.67 0.41
CA GLY A 97 -30.14 -1.86 0.57
C GLY A 97 -29.91 -0.40 0.99
N SER A 98 -28.66 0.05 1.19
CA SER A 98 -28.34 1.45 1.46
C SER A 98 -27.79 2.16 0.22
N ALA A 99 -28.15 3.42 0.01
CA ALA A 99 -27.52 4.29 -0.99
C ALA A 99 -26.16 4.84 -0.47
N ASP A 100 -26.03 4.97 0.85
CA ASP A 100 -24.92 5.63 1.52
C ASP A 100 -23.67 4.74 1.57
N ARG A 101 -22.51 5.41 1.54
CA ARG A 101 -21.22 4.77 1.75
C ARG A 101 -20.82 4.90 3.21
N VAL A 102 -20.34 3.81 3.80
CA VAL A 102 -19.88 3.74 5.18
C VAL A 102 -18.36 3.62 5.18
N ASP A 103 -17.71 4.43 6.02
CA ASP A 103 -16.27 4.37 6.24
C ASP A 103 -15.92 3.07 6.96
N ASN A 104 -15.07 2.26 6.31
CA ASN A 104 -14.67 0.95 6.82
C ASN A 104 -13.66 1.04 7.98
N LEU A 105 -13.16 2.22 8.34
CA LEU A 105 -12.29 2.40 9.51
C LEU A 105 -13.00 2.11 10.84
N GLY A 106 -14.34 2.07 10.87
CA GLY A 106 -15.12 1.63 12.03
C GLY A 106 -15.16 0.10 12.20
N GLU A 107 -14.91 -0.64 11.12
CA GLU A 107 -14.89 -2.10 11.08
C GLU A 107 -13.48 -2.59 10.76
N GLN A 108 -12.65 -2.69 11.80
CA GLN A 108 -11.44 -3.53 11.82
C GLN A 108 -10.37 -3.18 10.76
N THR A 109 -9.53 -2.16 11.02
CA THR A 109 -8.36 -1.90 10.15
C THR A 109 -7.18 -2.85 10.40
N PHE A 110 -7.29 -3.78 11.33
CA PHE A 110 -6.24 -4.77 11.58
C PHE A 110 -6.55 -6.14 11.01
N SER A 111 -6.81 -6.18 9.70
CA SER A 111 -6.55 -7.39 8.92
C SER A 111 -5.26 -7.15 8.13
N TYR A 112 -4.12 -7.41 8.78
CA TYR A 112 -2.78 -7.46 8.16
C TYR A 112 -2.37 -6.30 7.24
N GLY A 113 -3.10 -5.19 7.21
CA GLY A 113 -3.02 -4.24 6.11
C GLY A 113 -1.73 -3.46 6.16
N GLU A 114 -0.74 -3.86 5.35
CA GLU A 114 0.32 -2.96 4.97
C GLU A 114 -0.25 -1.90 4.02
N PHE A 115 0.06 -0.65 4.30
CA PHE A 115 -0.28 0.45 3.42
C PHE A 115 0.92 0.73 2.54
N ALA A 116 0.69 0.79 1.23
CA ALA A 116 1.68 1.17 0.25
C ALA A 116 1.01 1.94 -0.90
N THR A 117 1.77 2.81 -1.55
CA THR A 117 1.34 3.45 -2.79
C THR A 117 1.54 2.51 -3.98
N CYS A 118 0.82 2.73 -5.10
CA CYS A 118 1.01 1.94 -6.32
C CYS A 118 2.47 1.96 -6.80
N ALA A 119 3.14 3.12 -6.73
CA ALA A 119 4.54 3.26 -7.11
C ALA A 119 5.48 2.43 -6.22
N GLN A 120 5.13 2.18 -4.96
CA GLN A 120 5.90 1.32 -4.07
C GLN A 120 5.67 -0.17 -4.37
N LEU A 121 4.43 -0.56 -4.68
CA LEU A 121 4.11 -1.92 -5.09
C LEU A 121 4.78 -2.29 -6.42
N GLU A 122 4.87 -1.33 -7.34
CA GLU A 122 5.65 -1.48 -8.57
C GLU A 122 7.13 -1.74 -8.26
N ARG A 123 7.75 -0.94 -7.37
CA ARG A 123 9.15 -1.16 -6.96
C ARG A 123 9.37 -2.52 -6.31
N PHE A 124 8.44 -2.99 -5.48
CA PHE A 124 8.45 -4.33 -4.92
C PHE A 124 8.39 -5.40 -6.01
N ALA A 125 7.45 -5.28 -6.95
CA ALA A 125 7.28 -6.23 -8.05
C ALA A 125 8.54 -6.33 -8.91
N HIS A 126 9.13 -5.19 -9.29
CA HIS A 126 10.40 -5.14 -9.99
C HIS A 126 11.53 -5.79 -9.21
N ALA A 127 11.68 -5.46 -7.92
CA ALA A 127 12.74 -6.05 -7.10
C ALA A 127 12.59 -7.58 -6.94
N LEU A 128 11.36 -8.09 -6.89
CA LEU A 128 11.08 -9.52 -6.84
C LEU A 128 11.38 -10.21 -8.17
N TRP A 129 10.88 -9.67 -9.29
CA TRP A 129 11.06 -10.26 -10.62
C TRP A 129 12.49 -10.17 -11.16
N GLU A 130 13.22 -9.13 -10.78
CA GLU A 130 14.62 -8.92 -11.17
C GLU A 130 15.60 -9.63 -10.21
N GLU A 131 15.10 -10.49 -9.31
CA GLU A 131 15.93 -11.28 -8.37
C GLU A 131 16.81 -10.41 -7.45
N ARG A 132 16.37 -9.17 -7.19
CA ARG A 132 17.04 -8.22 -6.29
C ARG A 132 16.57 -8.34 -4.85
N LEU A 133 15.35 -8.82 -4.64
CA LEU A 133 14.77 -9.07 -3.31
C LEU A 133 15.08 -10.49 -2.82
N LEU A 134 14.94 -11.48 -3.70
CA LEU A 134 15.22 -12.88 -3.42
C LEU A 134 16.23 -13.40 -4.45
N ASN A 135 17.06 -14.37 -4.05
CA ASN A 135 17.95 -15.04 -4.99
C ASN A 135 17.14 -15.84 -6.05
N PRO A 136 17.77 -16.26 -7.16
CA PRO A 136 17.04 -16.90 -8.26
C PRO A 136 16.23 -18.14 -7.86
N ALA A 137 16.76 -18.95 -6.93
CA ALA A 137 16.08 -20.16 -6.46
C ALA A 137 14.80 -19.83 -5.69
N TYR A 138 14.85 -18.88 -4.76
CA TYR A 138 13.69 -18.46 -3.99
C TYR A 138 12.70 -17.63 -4.81
N THR A 139 13.17 -16.80 -5.75
CA THR A 139 12.31 -16.10 -6.70
C THR A 139 11.50 -17.09 -7.54
N ARG A 140 12.16 -18.09 -8.13
CA ARG A 140 11.48 -19.15 -8.89
C ARG A 140 10.53 -19.96 -8.02
N LEU A 141 10.93 -20.29 -6.79
CA LEU A 141 10.07 -21.00 -5.84
C LEU A 141 8.78 -20.21 -5.57
N THR A 142 8.90 -18.90 -5.38
CA THR A 142 7.78 -18.00 -5.04
C THR A 142 6.84 -17.77 -6.22
N LEU A 143 7.40 -17.58 -7.42
CA LEU A 143 6.63 -17.17 -8.61
C LEU A 143 6.13 -18.34 -9.46
N SER A 144 6.58 -19.57 -9.19
CA SER A 144 6.08 -20.73 -9.91
C SER A 144 4.70 -21.16 -9.43
N GLY A 145 3.82 -21.49 -10.38
CA GLY A 145 2.49 -21.99 -10.09
C GLY A 145 2.53 -23.23 -9.19
N LYS A 146 1.82 -23.17 -8.06
CA LYS A 146 1.70 -24.27 -7.08
C LYS A 146 0.37 -24.99 -7.15
N VAL A 147 -0.63 -24.32 -7.71
CA VAL A 147 -1.99 -24.84 -7.83
C VAL A 147 -2.26 -25.05 -9.32
N PRO A 148 -2.66 -26.26 -9.74
CA PRO A 148 -3.10 -26.49 -11.11
C PRO A 148 -4.25 -25.54 -11.43
N LEU A 149 -4.13 -24.79 -12.53
CA LEU A 149 -5.28 -24.09 -13.05
C LEU A 149 -6.23 -25.13 -13.65
N PRO A 150 -7.55 -25.02 -13.42
CA PRO A 150 -8.49 -25.78 -14.21
C PRO A 150 -8.27 -25.46 -15.70
N PRO A 151 -8.55 -26.40 -16.62
CA PRO A 151 -8.43 -26.15 -18.04
C PRO A 151 -9.17 -24.86 -18.41
N ALA A 152 -8.57 -24.07 -19.31
CA ALA A 152 -9.19 -22.84 -19.79
C ALA A 152 -10.62 -23.17 -20.24
N ARG A 153 -11.60 -22.36 -19.80
CA ARG A 153 -12.96 -22.46 -20.32
C ARG A 153 -12.88 -22.35 -21.84
N ASP A 154 -13.51 -23.29 -22.53
CA ASP A 154 -13.65 -23.23 -23.98
C ASP A 154 -14.28 -21.87 -24.35
N PRO A 155 -13.61 -21.03 -25.16
CA PRO A 155 -14.16 -19.77 -25.64
C PRO A 155 -15.52 -19.93 -26.33
N ALA A 156 -15.80 -21.10 -26.91
CA ALA A 156 -17.07 -21.45 -27.53
C ALA A 156 -18.17 -21.84 -26.52
N ALA A 157 -17.80 -22.18 -25.28
CA ALA A 157 -18.74 -22.50 -24.20
C ALA A 157 -19.22 -21.25 -23.42
N VAL A 158 -18.71 -20.06 -23.76
CA VAL A 158 -19.26 -18.80 -23.25
C VAL A 158 -20.52 -18.48 -24.04
N ASP A 159 -21.68 -18.66 -23.41
CA ASP A 159 -22.97 -18.26 -23.97
C ASP A 159 -22.88 -16.80 -24.49
N PRO A 160 -23.04 -16.56 -25.80
CA PRO A 160 -23.01 -15.21 -26.34
C PRO A 160 -24.09 -14.30 -25.76
N ALA A 161 -25.18 -14.86 -25.19
CA ALA A 161 -26.22 -14.12 -24.47
C ALA A 161 -25.83 -13.75 -23.03
N ALA A 162 -24.79 -14.35 -22.45
CA ALA A 162 -24.26 -13.98 -21.13
C ALA A 162 -23.34 -12.75 -21.18
N ARG A 163 -23.00 -12.26 -22.38
CA ARG A 163 -22.41 -10.92 -22.55
C ARG A 163 -23.50 -9.89 -22.29
N GLY A 164 -23.48 -9.33 -21.07
CA GLY A 164 -24.26 -8.14 -20.76
C GLY A 164 -24.01 -7.03 -21.80
N PRO A 165 -24.96 -6.09 -21.97
CA PRO A 165 -24.80 -5.00 -22.91
C PRO A 165 -23.48 -4.25 -22.63
N PRO A 166 -22.81 -3.74 -23.68
CA PRO A 166 -21.61 -2.94 -23.49
C PRO A 166 -21.89 -1.82 -22.47
N PRO A 167 -20.91 -1.45 -21.64
CA PRO A 167 -21.08 -0.34 -20.71
C PRO A 167 -21.57 0.87 -21.51
N ARG A 168 -22.67 1.49 -21.05
CA ARG A 168 -23.14 2.73 -21.64
C ARG A 168 -22.00 3.74 -21.58
N ASP A 169 -21.78 4.46 -22.68
CA ASP A 169 -20.85 5.57 -22.69
C ASP A 169 -21.12 6.46 -21.46
N PRO A 170 -20.07 6.93 -20.76
CA PRO A 170 -20.26 7.90 -19.72
C PRO A 170 -21.03 9.08 -20.32
N PRO A 171 -22.02 9.66 -19.60
CA PRO A 171 -22.70 10.84 -20.09
C PRO A 171 -21.65 11.87 -20.45
N THR A 172 -21.74 12.42 -21.68
CA THR A 172 -20.96 13.59 -22.07
C THR A 172 -21.13 14.63 -20.97
N ARG A 173 -20.07 14.83 -20.18
CA ARG A 173 -20.02 15.94 -19.25
C ARG A 173 -20.08 17.19 -20.11
N ASP A 174 -21.12 17.98 -19.91
CA ASP A 174 -21.10 19.36 -20.38
C ASP A 174 -19.78 19.99 -19.92
N PRO A 175 -19.08 20.74 -20.79
CA PRO A 175 -17.90 21.46 -20.37
C PRO A 175 -18.27 22.35 -19.18
N PRO A 176 -17.40 22.45 -18.14
CA PRO A 176 -17.69 23.27 -16.98
C PRO A 176 -18.02 24.68 -17.45
N ALA A 177 -19.20 25.18 -17.04
CA ALA A 177 -19.60 26.55 -17.33
C ALA A 177 -18.45 27.48 -16.92
N HIS A 178 -17.90 28.20 -17.89
CA HIS A 178 -16.92 29.24 -17.61
C HIS A 178 -17.56 30.22 -16.62
N HIS A 179 -17.07 30.20 -15.38
CA HIS A 179 -17.37 31.25 -14.43
C HIS A 179 -16.91 32.57 -15.05
N ARG A 180 -17.86 33.34 -15.58
CA ARG A 180 -17.61 34.72 -15.98
C ARG A 180 -17.10 35.47 -14.75
N PRO A 181 -15.96 36.16 -14.82
CA PRO A 181 -15.56 37.03 -13.72
C PRO A 181 -16.62 38.13 -13.56
N ARG A 182 -17.17 38.25 -12.35
CA ARG A 182 -18.04 39.37 -11.97
C ARG A 182 -17.27 40.66 -12.20
N SER A 183 -17.81 41.56 -13.01
CA SER A 183 -17.28 42.90 -13.22
C SER A 183 -17.26 43.65 -11.88
N LEU A 184 -16.07 43.96 -11.37
CA LEU A 184 -15.91 44.96 -10.32
C LEU A 184 -16.13 46.33 -10.96
N ALA A 185 -17.14 47.03 -10.44
CA ALA A 185 -17.50 48.38 -10.84
C ALA A 185 -16.32 49.34 -10.63
N THR A 186 -16.17 50.24 -11.59
CA THR A 186 -15.21 51.34 -11.66
C THR A 186 -15.33 52.26 -10.44
N ALA A 187 -14.31 52.30 -9.59
CA ALA A 187 -14.07 53.39 -8.65
C ALA A 187 -12.84 54.19 -9.12
N ARG A 188 -13.05 55.49 -9.31
CA ARG A 188 -12.07 56.45 -9.83
C ARG A 188 -10.85 56.59 -8.93
N SER A 189 -9.66 56.65 -9.54
CA SER A 189 -8.41 57.09 -8.90
C SER A 189 -8.42 58.60 -8.61
N PRO A 190 -7.77 59.05 -7.52
CA PRO A 190 -7.05 60.30 -7.49
C PRO A 190 -5.55 60.06 -7.65
N SER A 191 -4.94 60.97 -8.38
CA SER A 191 -3.53 61.07 -8.81
C SER A 191 -2.51 61.21 -7.67
N SER A 192 -1.29 60.72 -7.92
CA SER A 192 -0.07 60.84 -7.11
C SER A 192 0.38 62.28 -6.84
N PRO A 193 1.39 62.45 -5.96
CA PRO A 193 2.68 62.84 -6.52
C PRO A 193 3.89 62.04 -5.99
N ALA A 194 4.97 62.19 -6.77
CA ALA A 194 6.26 61.53 -6.76
C ALA A 194 7.06 61.57 -5.45
N THR A 195 8.06 60.68 -5.31
CA THR A 195 9.51 61.01 -5.37
C THR A 195 10.34 59.87 -4.77
N GLY A 196 11.48 59.54 -5.39
CA GLY A 196 12.68 59.13 -4.65
C GLY A 196 13.15 57.71 -4.92
N GLY A 197 14.23 57.58 -5.68
CA GLY A 197 14.85 56.29 -6.02
C GLY A 197 15.54 55.60 -4.85
N ARG A 198 15.92 54.34 -5.07
CA ARG A 198 17.33 53.90 -5.11
C ARG A 198 17.41 52.42 -5.48
N THR A 199 18.38 52.14 -6.34
CA THR A 199 18.88 50.83 -6.78
C THR A 199 19.49 50.04 -5.63
N ASN A 200 19.39 48.70 -5.68
CA ASN A 200 20.54 47.78 -5.55
C ASN A 200 20.13 46.30 -5.60
N THR A 201 20.50 45.64 -6.69
CA THR A 201 20.99 44.23 -6.75
C THR A 201 22.44 44.28 -6.19
N PRO A 202 23.05 43.24 -5.54
CA PRO A 202 23.16 41.89 -6.12
C PRO A 202 23.37 40.66 -5.20
N ALA A 203 23.39 39.51 -5.89
CA ALA A 203 24.26 38.33 -5.71
C ALA A 203 23.84 37.18 -4.77
N ALA A 204 23.77 35.99 -5.37
CA ALA A 204 23.86 34.67 -4.75
C ALA A 204 25.32 34.25 -4.50
N PRO A 205 25.56 33.31 -3.57
CA PRO A 205 26.55 32.25 -3.81
C PRO A 205 26.13 30.89 -3.14
N PRO A 206 26.97 29.84 -3.07
CA PRO A 206 27.15 28.85 -4.12
C PRO A 206 26.92 27.37 -3.66
N THR A 207 26.85 26.49 -4.66
CA THR A 207 26.87 25.02 -4.62
C THR A 207 28.02 24.41 -3.81
N ALA A 208 27.71 23.37 -3.03
CA ALA A 208 28.67 22.50 -2.34
C ALA A 208 28.82 21.12 -3.04
N PRO A 209 30.00 20.46 -2.98
CA PRO A 209 30.34 19.30 -3.81
C PRO A 209 29.97 17.93 -3.22
N ARG A 210 29.79 16.96 -4.13
CA ARG A 210 29.60 15.52 -3.87
C ARG A 210 30.90 14.85 -3.41
N PRO A 211 30.88 13.88 -2.48
CA PRO A 211 32.02 12.99 -2.30
C PRO A 211 31.90 11.74 -3.19
N CYS A 212 32.94 11.53 -4.00
CA CYS A 212 33.28 10.24 -4.59
C CYS A 212 33.72 9.27 -3.48
N TRP A 213 33.22 8.05 -3.47
CA TRP A 213 33.85 6.93 -2.77
C TRP A 213 34.16 5.83 -3.79
N SER A 214 35.47 5.63 -3.99
CA SER A 214 36.08 4.47 -4.61
C SER A 214 36.92 3.77 -3.56
N SER A 215 36.61 2.52 -3.23
CA SER A 215 37.61 1.49 -2.87
C SER A 215 36.91 0.14 -2.86
N THR A 216 37.27 -0.74 -3.79
CA THR A 216 38.31 -1.78 -3.70
C THR A 216 37.76 -3.07 -3.10
N ARG A 217 37.77 -4.08 -3.97
CA ARG A 217 37.35 -5.45 -3.80
C ARG A 217 38.46 -6.21 -3.08
N THR A 218 38.16 -6.88 -1.97
CA THR A 218 39.04 -7.92 -1.40
C THR A 218 38.21 -9.15 -1.10
N ALA A 219 38.56 -10.23 -1.79
CA ALA A 219 38.05 -11.57 -1.59
C ALA A 219 38.61 -12.14 -0.28
N GLY A 220 37.75 -12.76 0.53
CA GLY A 220 38.14 -13.55 1.70
C GLY A 220 37.51 -14.93 1.59
N THR A 221 38.33 -15.91 1.24
CA THR A 221 38.10 -17.35 1.40
C THR A 221 37.94 -17.70 2.87
N TRP A 222 36.93 -18.51 3.19
CA TRP A 222 36.81 -19.18 4.49
C TRP A 222 37.04 -20.68 4.29
N SER A 223 37.95 -21.21 5.11
CA SER A 223 38.16 -22.63 5.40
C SER A 223 37.20 -23.12 6.48
#